data_AF-A0A917RFA7-F1
#
_entry.id   AF-A0A917RFA7-F1
#
_cell.length_a   1.000
_cell.length_b   1.000
_cell.length_c   1.000
_cell.angle_alpha   90.00
_cell.angle_beta   90.00
_cell.angle_gamma   90.00
#
_symmetry.space_group_name_H-M   'P 1'
#
loop_
_entity.id
_entity.type
_entity.pdbx_description
1 polymer ?
#
loop_
_entity_poly.entity_id
_entity_poly.type
_entity_poly.pdbx_seq_one_letter_code
_entity_poly.pdbx_strand_id
1 'polypeptide(L)'
;MAGIDPSAAAVAYNRRRDDRPNHRYIQAPAQALPLADASVDLVMCTFVMHHIPEGHREAAISEMWRVLRPGGRLLLADTHPTRWVRFLFGRSAPRPGDSFDAIDIRRYTPSLHSVGFTDVDYAVGRHRTGIMTAFKRN
;
A
#
# COMPACT_ATOMS: atom_id res chain seq x y z
N MET A 1 7.36 -9.54 12.08
CA MET A 1 6.55 -8.67 11.19
C MET A 1 6.44 -7.27 11.80
N ALA A 2 6.35 -6.21 10.98
CA ALA A 2 6.02 -4.87 11.44
C ALA A 2 4.69 -4.41 10.81
N GLY A 3 3.70 -4.05 11.62
CA GLY A 3 2.48 -3.36 11.18
C GLY A 3 2.61 -1.85 11.40
N ILE A 4 2.34 -1.04 10.39
CA ILE A 4 2.49 0.41 10.44
C ILE A 4 1.18 1.05 10.04
N ASP A 5 0.64 1.94 10.87
CA ASP A 5 -0.64 2.62 10.65
C ASP A 5 -0.59 4.03 11.27
N PRO A 6 -1.11 5.08 10.62
CA PRO A 6 -1.15 6.43 11.21
C PRO A 6 -2.12 6.53 12.41
N SER A 7 -3.09 5.61 12.53
CA SER A 7 -4.08 5.57 13.61
C SER A 7 -3.51 4.98 14.89
N ALA A 8 -3.35 5.84 15.91
CA ALA A 8 -3.01 5.40 17.26
C ALA A 8 -3.96 4.33 17.80
N ALA A 9 -5.25 4.42 17.46
CA ALA A 9 -6.27 3.48 17.89
C ALA A 9 -6.08 2.09 17.26
N ALA A 10 -5.77 2.02 15.97
CA ALA A 10 -5.50 0.75 15.28
C ALA A 10 -4.22 0.08 15.82
N VAL A 11 -3.16 0.87 16.02
CA VAL A 11 -1.91 0.39 16.63
C VAL A 11 -2.16 -0.16 18.04
N ALA A 12 -2.89 0.57 18.88
CA ALA A 12 -3.21 0.13 20.23
C ALA A 12 -4.12 -1.11 20.24
N TYR A 13 -5.07 -1.21 19.30
CA TYR A 13 -5.91 -2.39 19.11
C TYR A 13 -5.08 -3.64 18.78
N ASN A 14 -4.14 -3.53 17.86
CA ASN A 14 -3.30 -4.64 17.41
C ASN A 14 -2.31 -5.09 18.50
N ARG A 15 -1.65 -4.15 19.19
CA ARG A 15 -0.74 -4.46 20.31
C ARG A 15 -1.43 -5.20 21.46
N ARG A 16 -2.75 -5.03 21.63
CA ARG A 16 -3.54 -5.74 22.64
C ARG A 16 -3.94 -7.16 22.23
N ARG A 17 -3.92 -7.47 20.93
CA ARG A 17 -4.44 -8.74 20.37
C ARG A 17 -3.38 -9.67 19.83
N ASP A 18 -2.18 -9.16 19.60
CA ASP A 18 -1.05 -9.92 19.08
C ASP A 18 0.14 -9.75 20.02
N ASP A 19 0.46 -10.84 20.72
CA ASP A 19 1.51 -10.96 21.73
C ASP A 19 2.76 -11.69 21.19
N ARG A 20 2.80 -12.00 19.89
CA ARG A 20 3.92 -12.69 19.28
C ARG A 20 5.20 -11.84 19.41
N PRO A 21 6.30 -12.41 19.95
CA PRO A 21 7.49 -11.64 20.32
C PRO A 21 8.22 -11.00 19.14
N ASN A 22 8.01 -11.51 17.92
CA ASN A 22 8.60 -11.02 16.68
C ASN A 22 7.67 -10.06 15.90
N HIS A 23 6.54 -9.66 16.48
CA HIS A 23 5.58 -8.74 15.88
C HIS A 23 5.65 -7.38 16.57
N ARG A 24 5.69 -6.31 15.77
CA ARG A 24 5.69 -4.93 16.25
C ARG A 24 4.67 -4.10 15.50
N TYR A 25 4.01 -3.19 16.21
CA TYR A 25 3.07 -2.24 15.62
C TYR A 25 3.53 -0.83 15.91
N ILE A 26 3.66 0.01 14.89
CA ILE A 26 4.26 1.35 14.98
C ILE A 26 3.29 2.37 14.41
N GLN A 27 3.07 3.46 15.14
CA GLN A 27 2.26 4.56 14.63
C GLN A 27 3.12 5.44 13.73
N ALA A 28 2.86 5.40 12.42
CA ALA A 28 3.53 6.24 11.44
C ALA A 28 2.72 6.28 10.13
N PRO A 29 2.84 7.35 9.33
CA PRO A 29 2.26 7.40 8.00
C PRO A 29 3.07 6.57 7.00
N ALA A 30 2.45 6.14 5.90
CA ALA A 30 3.12 5.36 4.86
C ALA A 30 4.19 6.16 4.10
N GLN A 31 4.15 7.50 4.16
CA GLN A 31 5.12 8.40 3.52
C GLN A 31 6.41 8.58 4.32
N ALA A 32 6.48 8.04 5.54
CA ALA A 32 7.66 8.11 6.39
C ALA A 32 7.71 6.85 7.28
N LEU A 33 8.12 5.74 6.68
CA LEU A 33 8.20 4.45 7.36
C LEU A 33 9.40 4.45 8.33
N PRO A 34 9.18 4.17 9.63
CA PRO A 34 10.24 4.13 10.64
C PRO A 34 11.02 2.80 10.58
N LEU A 35 11.52 2.49 9.38
CA LEU A 35 12.30 1.31 9.05
C LEU A 35 13.57 1.76 8.33
N ALA A 36 14.67 1.06 8.54
CA ALA A 36 15.91 1.32 7.82
C ALA A 36 15.77 0.95 6.33
N ASP A 37 16.63 1.55 5.51
CA ASP A 37 16.78 1.19 4.11
C ASP A 37 17.12 -0.30 3.99
N ALA A 38 16.60 -0.97 2.96
CA ALA A 38 16.90 -2.37 2.68
C ALA A 38 16.80 -3.29 3.91
N SER A 39 15.75 -3.12 4.71
CA SER A 39 15.58 -3.84 5.98
C SER A 39 14.53 -4.95 5.95
N VAL A 40 13.66 -4.98 4.95
CA VAL A 40 12.58 -5.98 4.83
C VAL A 40 12.59 -6.69 3.47
N ASP A 41 12.17 -7.95 3.47
CA ASP A 41 12.10 -8.78 2.25
C ASP A 41 10.76 -8.62 1.50
N LEU A 42 9.71 -8.21 2.21
CA LEU A 42 8.34 -8.06 1.69
C LEU A 42 7.67 -6.83 2.30
N VAL A 43 7.01 -6.04 1.45
CA VAL A 43 6.08 -4.99 1.86
C VAL A 43 4.69 -5.35 1.35
N MET A 44 3.71 -5.31 2.26
CA MET A 44 2.30 -5.46 1.93
C MET A 44 1.56 -4.17 2.29
N CYS A 45 0.82 -3.62 1.33
CA CYS A 45 -0.03 -2.46 1.52
C CYS A 45 -1.42 -2.79 0.97
N THR A 46 -2.36 -3.05 1.88
CA THR A 46 -3.66 -3.64 1.55
C THR A 46 -4.79 -2.73 2.00
N PHE A 47 -5.59 -2.23 1.06
CA PHE A 47 -6.69 -1.27 1.28
C PHE A 47 -6.25 0.04 1.96
N VAL A 48 -5.07 0.55 1.58
CA VAL A 48 -4.47 1.76 2.18
C VAL A 48 -4.22 2.87 1.17
N MET A 49 -3.91 2.57 -0.10
CA MET A 49 -3.48 3.59 -1.06
C MET A 49 -4.54 4.68 -1.31
N HIS A 50 -5.82 4.30 -1.33
CA HIS A 50 -6.92 5.27 -1.43
C HIS A 50 -7.11 6.10 -0.15
N HIS A 51 -6.60 5.63 1.00
CA HIS A 51 -6.47 6.37 2.25
C HIS A 51 -5.18 7.18 2.35
N ILE A 52 -4.44 7.39 1.27
CA ILE A 52 -3.34 8.37 1.22
C ILE A 52 -3.77 9.54 0.32
N PRO A 53 -3.61 10.82 0.74
CA PRO A 53 -3.93 11.96 -0.13
C PRO A 53 -3.13 11.89 -1.44
N GLU A 54 -3.71 12.31 -2.56
CA GLU A 54 -3.12 12.10 -3.89
C GLU A 54 -1.66 12.53 -4.01
N GLY A 55 -1.32 13.75 -3.58
CA GLY A 55 0.05 14.29 -3.60
C GLY A 55 1.06 13.58 -2.68
N HIS A 56 0.62 12.61 -1.87
CA HIS A 56 1.44 11.85 -0.93
C HIS A 56 1.60 10.37 -1.30
N ARG A 57 0.98 9.92 -2.40
CA ARG A 57 1.02 8.50 -2.81
C ARG A 57 2.38 8.10 -3.36
N GLU A 58 3.03 8.98 -4.12
CA GLU A 58 4.38 8.72 -4.65
C GLU A 58 5.44 8.63 -3.54
N ALA A 59 5.32 9.48 -2.51
CA ALA A 59 6.18 9.40 -1.33
C ALA A 59 6.01 8.06 -0.60
N ALA A 60 4.77 7.56 -0.48
CA ALA A 60 4.52 6.25 0.09
C ALA A 60 5.13 5.12 -0.75
N ILE A 61 4.99 5.16 -2.08
CA ILE A 61 5.64 4.18 -2.98
C ILE A 61 7.17 4.22 -2.85
N SER A 62 7.75 5.41 -2.75
CA SER A 62 9.19 5.61 -2.58
C SER A 62 9.68 5.00 -1.26
N GLU A 63 8.94 5.20 -0.16
CA GLU A 63 9.26 4.57 1.12
C GLU A 63 9.16 3.04 1.08
N MET A 64 8.12 2.50 0.43
CA MET A 64 7.98 1.05 0.23
C MET A 64 9.17 0.47 -0.54
N TRP A 65 9.65 1.18 -1.56
CA TRP A 65 10.87 0.80 -2.28
C TRP A 65 12.12 0.92 -1.42
N ARG A 66 12.28 2.02 -0.67
CA ARG A 66 13.46 2.29 0.18
C ARG A 66 13.68 1.19 1.22
N VAL A 67 12.62 0.80 1.93
CA VAL A 67 12.72 -0.19 3.01
C VAL A 67 12.93 -1.62 2.50
N LEU A 68 12.53 -1.91 1.25
CA LEU A 68 12.76 -3.22 0.65
C LEU A 68 14.25 -3.45 0.38
N ARG A 69 14.72 -4.64 0.72
CA ARG A 69 16.03 -5.14 0.29
C ARG A 69 16.09 -5.26 -1.24
N PRO A 70 17.29 -5.17 -1.84
CA PRO A 70 17.52 -5.74 -3.16
C PRO A 70 17.01 -7.20 -3.19
N GLY A 71 16.21 -7.55 -4.20
CA GLY A 71 15.52 -8.84 -4.28
C GLY A 71 14.19 -8.92 -3.50
N GLY A 72 13.79 -7.84 -2.83
CA GLY A 72 12.54 -7.76 -2.09
C GLY A 72 11.30 -7.59 -2.98
N ARG A 73 10.13 -7.85 -2.41
CA ARG A 73 8.84 -7.84 -3.12
C ARG A 73 7.85 -6.85 -2.54
N LEU A 74 7.05 -6.24 -3.41
CA LEU A 74 5.90 -5.43 -3.05
C LEU A 74 4.61 -6.17 -3.40
N LEU A 75 3.62 -6.09 -2.52
CA LEU A 75 2.23 -6.43 -2.79
C LEU A 75 1.36 -5.23 -2.43
N LEU A 76 0.68 -4.67 -3.44
CA LEU A 76 -0.43 -3.73 -3.26
C LEU A 76 -1.73 -4.48 -3.48
N ALA A 77 -2.69 -4.31 -2.60
CA ALA A 77 -4.05 -4.81 -2.80
C ALA A 77 -5.07 -3.73 -2.52
N ASP A 78 -6.07 -3.59 -3.37
CA ASP A 78 -7.17 -2.65 -3.17
C ASP A 78 -8.42 -3.12 -3.92
N THR A 79 -9.50 -2.37 -3.82
CA THR A 79 -10.74 -2.66 -4.53
C THR A 79 -10.51 -2.53 -6.04
N HIS A 80 -10.80 -3.59 -6.80
CA HIS A 80 -10.79 -3.52 -8.25
C HIS A 80 -11.93 -2.59 -8.71
N PRO A 81 -11.63 -1.51 -9.45
CA PRO A 81 -12.66 -0.59 -9.91
C PRO A 81 -13.58 -1.30 -10.91
N THR A 82 -14.84 -1.50 -10.52
CA THR A 82 -15.89 -1.99 -11.41
C THR A 82 -16.96 -0.91 -11.62
N ARG A 83 -17.77 -1.03 -12.68
CA ARG A 83 -18.93 -0.14 -12.89
C ARG A 83 -19.84 -0.09 -11.66
N TRP A 84 -19.97 -1.21 -10.95
CA TRP A 84 -20.79 -1.30 -9.74
C TRP A 84 -20.17 -0.56 -8.55
N VAL A 85 -18.85 -0.68 -8.36
CA VAL A 85 -18.11 0.09 -7.35
C VAL A 85 -18.20 1.60 -7.68
N ARG A 86 -18.07 1.97 -8.96
CA ARG A 86 -18.24 3.35 -9.43
C ARG A 86 -19.66 3.88 -9.23
N PHE A 87 -20.66 3.01 -9.32
CA PHE A 87 -22.04 3.35 -9.03
C PHE A 87 -22.27 3.57 -7.52
N LEU A 88 -21.75 2.68 -6.66
CA LEU A 88 -21.90 2.78 -5.20
C LEU A 88 -21.19 3.98 -4.59
N PHE A 89 -19.98 4.28 -5.03
CA PHE A 89 -19.20 5.41 -4.50
C PHE A 89 -19.42 6.70 -5.30
N GLY A 90 -20.17 6.65 -6.41
CA GLY A 90 -20.46 7.79 -7.28
C GLY A 90 -19.23 8.32 -8.03
N ARG A 91 -19.29 9.60 -8.45
CA ARG A 91 -18.12 10.36 -8.96
C ARG A 91 -17.18 10.81 -7.84
N SER A 92 -17.59 10.64 -6.59
CA SER A 92 -16.86 11.10 -5.40
C SER A 92 -15.84 10.05 -4.99
N ALA A 93 -14.60 10.47 -4.82
CA ALA A 93 -13.57 9.60 -4.29
C ALA A 93 -13.77 9.33 -2.79
N PRO A 94 -13.03 8.37 -2.22
CA PRO A 94 -12.97 8.14 -0.77
C PRO A 94 -12.54 9.39 0.03
N ARG A 95 -11.99 10.42 -0.63
CA ARG A 95 -11.63 11.71 -0.05
C ARG A 95 -12.08 12.90 -0.91
N PRO A 96 -12.43 14.04 -0.29
CA PRO A 96 -12.67 15.29 -1.01
C PRO A 96 -11.44 15.69 -1.84
N GLY A 97 -11.63 15.94 -3.14
CA GLY A 97 -10.57 16.37 -4.06
C GLY A 97 -9.89 15.26 -4.86
N ASP A 98 -10.06 13.99 -4.48
CA ASP A 98 -9.51 12.86 -5.22
C ASP A 98 -10.43 12.44 -6.39
N SER A 99 -9.87 11.82 -7.44
CA SER A 99 -10.65 11.06 -8.44
C SER A 99 -11.07 9.70 -7.88
N PHE A 100 -12.21 9.15 -8.33
CA PHE A 100 -12.58 7.75 -8.08
C PHE A 100 -11.47 6.77 -8.50
N ASP A 101 -10.64 7.14 -9.48
CA ASP A 101 -9.46 6.35 -9.90
C ASP A 101 -8.46 6.14 -8.75
N ALA A 102 -8.60 6.83 -7.62
CA ALA A 102 -7.82 6.63 -6.39
C ALA A 102 -7.75 5.18 -5.90
N ILE A 103 -8.80 4.39 -6.17
CA ILE A 103 -8.84 2.96 -5.79
C ILE A 103 -8.16 2.05 -6.82
N ASP A 104 -7.95 2.54 -8.05
CA ASP A 104 -7.34 1.75 -9.12
C ASP A 104 -5.82 1.71 -8.96
N ILE A 105 -5.33 0.67 -8.29
CA ILE A 105 -3.88 0.53 -8.05
C ILE A 105 -3.05 0.38 -9.32
N ARG A 106 -3.66 0.02 -10.47
CA ARG A 106 -2.93 -0.08 -11.76
C ARG A 106 -2.37 1.26 -12.22
N ARG A 107 -2.93 2.38 -11.76
CA ARG A 107 -2.42 3.72 -12.10
C ARG A 107 -1.05 4.01 -11.51
N TYR A 108 -0.62 3.24 -10.51
CA TYR A 108 0.69 3.42 -9.88
C TYR A 108 1.82 2.72 -10.65
N THR A 109 1.54 1.97 -11.72
CA THR A 109 2.58 1.30 -12.53
C THR A 109 3.70 2.25 -12.98
N PRO A 110 3.43 3.46 -13.50
CA PRO A 110 4.48 4.40 -13.85
C PRO A 110 5.34 4.81 -12.64
N SER A 111 4.71 5.11 -11.50
CA SER A 111 5.42 5.48 -10.27
C SER A 111 6.24 4.32 -9.69
N LEU A 112 5.75 3.08 -9.82
CA LEU A 112 6.51 1.88 -9.44
C LEU A 112 7.77 1.74 -10.30
N HIS A 113 7.65 1.88 -11.61
CA HIS A 113 8.79 1.85 -12.51
C HIS A 113 9.78 3.00 -12.25
N SER A 114 9.29 4.21 -11.98
CA SER A 114 10.16 5.37 -11.76
C SER A 114 11.05 5.24 -10.52
N VAL A 115 10.57 4.56 -9.47
CA VAL A 115 11.39 4.28 -8.27
C VAL A 115 12.27 3.03 -8.41
N GLY A 116 12.10 2.24 -9.47
CA GLY A 116 12.96 1.09 -9.77
C GLY A 116 12.34 -0.27 -9.49
N PHE A 117 11.02 -0.38 -9.34
CA PHE A 117 10.36 -1.69 -9.38
C PHE A 117 10.30 -2.26 -10.80
N THR A 118 10.52 -3.56 -10.91
CA THR A 118 10.35 -4.36 -12.13
C THR A 118 9.30 -5.45 -11.93
N ASP A 119 9.01 -6.19 -13.01
CA ASP A 119 8.12 -7.36 -12.97
C ASP A 119 6.76 -7.03 -12.31
N VAL A 120 6.23 -5.86 -12.67
CA VAL A 120 4.95 -5.37 -12.18
C VAL A 120 3.83 -6.16 -12.83
N ASP A 121 3.11 -6.95 -12.03
CA ASP A 121 1.99 -7.77 -12.48
C ASP A 121 0.72 -7.41 -11.72
N TYR A 122 -0.43 -7.57 -12.37
CA TYR A 122 -1.73 -7.26 -11.81
C TYR A 122 -2.73 -8.40 -12.06
N ALA A 123 -3.38 -8.84 -10.99
CA ALA A 123 -4.43 -9.84 -11.01
C ALA A 123 -5.68 -9.34 -10.28
N VAL A 124 -6.83 -9.96 -10.57
CA VAL A 124 -8.08 -9.71 -9.84
C VAL A 124 -8.47 -10.98 -9.08
N GLY A 125 -8.55 -10.87 -7.77
CA GLY A 125 -9.01 -11.95 -6.90
C GLY A 125 -10.53 -12.18 -6.99
N ARG A 126 -10.97 -13.34 -6.49
CA ARG A 126 -12.38 -13.80 -6.49
C ARG A 126 -13.39 -12.76 -6.01
N HIS A 127 -13.01 -11.93 -5.06
CA HIS A 127 -13.88 -10.91 -4.44
C HIS A 127 -13.66 -9.50 -5.01
N ARG A 128 -13.19 -9.39 -6.25
CA ARG A 128 -12.87 -8.11 -6.92
C ARG A 128 -11.83 -7.30 -6.15
N THR A 129 -10.88 -7.97 -5.52
CA THR A 129 -9.67 -7.34 -5.00
C THR A 129 -8.67 -7.28 -6.15
N GLY A 130 -8.28 -6.08 -6.56
CA GLY A 130 -7.12 -5.89 -7.41
C GLY A 130 -5.87 -6.17 -6.58
N ILE A 131 -4.96 -7.00 -7.10
CA ILE A 131 -3.70 -7.36 -6.48
C ILE A 131 -2.62 -7.01 -7.48
N MET A 132 -1.68 -6.15 -7.08
CA MET A 132 -0.53 -5.79 -7.87
C MET A 132 0.74 -6.20 -7.13
N THR A 133 1.60 -6.95 -7.80
CA THR A 133 2.91 -7.33 -7.26
C THR A 133 4.02 -6.68 -8.05
N ALA A 134 5.15 -6.42 -7.39
CA ALA A 134 6.33 -5.86 -8.04
C ALA A 134 7.61 -6.33 -7.35
N PHE A 135 8.73 -6.30 -8.07
CA PHE A 135 10.04 -6.76 -7.60
C PHE A 135 11.06 -5.61 -7.55
N LYS A 136 11.84 -5.53 -6.48
CA LYS A 136 12.98 -4.60 -6.41
C LYS A 136 14.23 -5.32 -6.94
N ARG A 137 14.68 -4.96 -8.14
CA ARG A 137 15.95 -5.48 -8.68
C ARG A 137 17.16 -5.00 -7.88
N ASN A 138 18.23 -5.77 -7.95
CA ASN A 138 19.55 -5.43 -7.41
C ASN A 138 20.15 -4.20 -8.08
#